data_AF-A0A1Q5Q5H2-F1
#
_entry.id   AF-A0A1Q5Q5H2-F1
#
_cell.length_a   1.000
_cell.length_b   1.000
_cell.length_c   1.000
_cell.angle_alpha   90.00
_cell.angle_beta   90.00
_cell.angle_gamma   90.00
#
_symmetry.space_group_name_H-M   'P 1'
#
loop_
_entity.id
_entity.type
_entity.pdbx_description
1 polymer ?
#
loop_
_entity_poly.entity_id
_entity_poly.type
_entity_poly.pdbx_seq_one_letter_code
_entity_poly.pdbx_strand_id
1 'polypeptide(L)'
;MTELRTERLTLRPPTLDDVDAIVDACSDPAIARFTQVPDPYTRDDAVYFISELVPQNEAQGLPGFLAFTNNGDLVCAIDLHNRVGSTASIGYWCHRDFRGQGYVVEAGRALLAHAFDELNLSHVHIQVNPENVGSIRVAEKLGFTMHAIVPGLLTLKDQQFDAWIGSITPESFSSTNPPMPTTVYDMVLQFHKVYSMVIGSGSPAVTHPDMAMRLRLIAEEFAELVEAVRGREAGEKVREAFESIDIGPTNADLIATADALGDLTYVIYGMAILANIPLDDVIAEIHRSNLTKLGADGKPMLRSDGKVGKGPNFTPPNLAAILHSEGEHPRALFDR
;
A
#
# COMPACT_ATOMS: atom_id res chain seq x y z
N MET A 1 -22.50 -0.82 2.60
CA MET A 1 -21.53 -1.94 2.68
C MET A 1 -20.31 -1.50 1.89
N THR A 2 -19.19 -1.28 2.58
CA THR A 2 -17.99 -0.71 1.96
C THR A 2 -17.13 -1.85 1.45
N GLU A 3 -17.18 -2.09 0.14
CA GLU A 3 -16.18 -2.92 -0.53
C GLU A 3 -14.83 -2.20 -0.44
N LEU A 4 -13.79 -2.89 0.04
CA LEU A 4 -12.42 -2.36 0.04
C LEU A 4 -11.64 -3.03 -1.09
N ARG A 5 -10.87 -2.23 -1.83
CA ARG A 5 -10.02 -2.73 -2.92
C ARG A 5 -8.56 -2.47 -2.60
N THR A 6 -7.74 -3.44 -2.96
CA THR A 6 -6.28 -3.35 -2.92
C THR A 6 -5.72 -3.64 -4.31
N GLU A 7 -4.39 -3.74 -4.43
CA GLU A 7 -3.73 -4.07 -5.71
C GLU A 7 -4.21 -5.41 -6.28
N ARG A 8 -4.38 -6.44 -5.42
CA ARG A 8 -4.71 -7.80 -5.85
C ARG A 8 -6.07 -8.29 -5.35
N LEU A 9 -6.67 -7.61 -4.37
CA LEU A 9 -7.81 -8.16 -3.63
C LEU A 9 -9.02 -7.24 -3.69
N THR A 10 -10.19 -7.88 -3.73
CA THR A 10 -11.46 -7.25 -3.40
C THR A 10 -11.98 -7.84 -2.10
N LEU A 11 -12.09 -7.00 -1.06
CA LEU A 11 -12.63 -7.34 0.24
C LEU A 11 -14.10 -6.94 0.28
N ARG A 12 -14.98 -7.93 0.43
CA ARG A 12 -16.42 -7.73 0.51
C ARG A 12 -17.03 -8.69 1.53
N PRO A 13 -18.21 -8.39 2.06
CA PRO A 13 -18.97 -9.38 2.80
C PRO A 13 -19.20 -10.65 1.97
N PRO A 14 -19.07 -11.83 2.58
CA PRO A 14 -19.32 -13.09 1.90
C PRO A 14 -20.81 -13.19 1.54
N THR A 15 -21.09 -13.88 0.44
CA THR A 15 -22.44 -14.16 -0.03
C THR A 15 -22.67 -15.67 -0.06
N LEU A 16 -23.91 -16.10 -0.30
CA LEU A 16 -24.23 -17.52 -0.42
C LEU A 16 -23.49 -18.23 -1.58
N ASP A 17 -22.95 -17.47 -2.54
CA ASP A 17 -22.13 -18.01 -3.63
C ASP A 17 -20.73 -18.44 -3.13
N ASP A 18 -20.28 -17.92 -1.99
CA ASP A 18 -18.98 -18.27 -1.39
C ASP A 18 -19.04 -19.57 -0.55
N VAL A 19 -20.23 -20.14 -0.34
CA VAL A 19 -20.44 -21.28 0.59
C VAL A 19 -19.49 -22.44 0.30
N ASP A 20 -19.35 -22.84 -0.96
CA ASP A 20 -18.51 -24.00 -1.32
C ASP A 20 -17.02 -23.73 -1.05
N ALA A 21 -16.55 -22.51 -1.36
CA ALA A 21 -15.17 -22.11 -1.12
C ALA A 21 -14.86 -21.96 0.38
N ILE A 22 -15.81 -21.44 1.17
CA ILE A 22 -15.68 -21.36 2.63
C ILE A 22 -15.64 -22.76 3.24
N VAL A 23 -16.49 -23.69 2.77
CA VAL A 23 -16.49 -25.07 3.25
C VAL A 23 -15.15 -25.76 2.96
N ASP A 24 -14.60 -25.63 1.75
CA ASP A 24 -13.28 -26.20 1.43
C ASP A 24 -12.18 -25.58 2.29
N ALA A 25 -12.20 -24.25 2.49
CA ALA A 25 -11.23 -23.57 3.34
C ALA A 25 -11.30 -24.07 4.78
N CYS A 26 -12.48 -23.99 5.40
CA CYS A 26 -12.73 -24.30 6.81
C CYS A 26 -12.65 -25.80 7.13
N SER A 27 -12.68 -26.67 6.11
CA SER A 27 -12.38 -28.10 6.26
C SER A 27 -10.89 -28.37 6.52
N ASP A 28 -10.01 -27.38 6.41
CA ASP A 28 -8.61 -27.51 6.79
C ASP A 28 -8.44 -27.63 8.33
N PRO A 29 -7.87 -28.75 8.85
CA PRO A 29 -7.65 -28.94 10.28
C PRO A 29 -6.82 -27.83 10.93
N ALA A 30 -5.95 -27.14 10.18
CA ALA A 30 -5.17 -26.02 10.70
C ALA A 30 -6.05 -24.81 11.07
N ILE A 31 -7.15 -24.57 10.34
CA ILE A 31 -8.10 -23.51 10.68
C ILE A 31 -8.87 -23.91 11.93
N ALA A 32 -9.44 -25.11 11.95
CA ALA A 32 -10.16 -25.63 13.11
C ALA A 32 -9.28 -25.65 14.38
N ARG A 33 -7.99 -25.97 14.27
CA ARG A 33 -7.08 -26.03 15.43
C ARG A 33 -6.92 -24.69 16.15
N PHE A 34 -6.93 -23.57 15.43
CA PHE A 34 -6.57 -22.26 15.97
C PHE A 34 -7.72 -21.25 16.03
N THR A 35 -8.95 -21.68 15.75
CA THR A 35 -10.12 -20.82 15.68
C THR A 35 -11.34 -21.45 16.35
N GLN A 36 -12.46 -20.71 16.40
CA GLN A 36 -13.76 -21.23 16.82
C GLN A 36 -14.55 -21.90 15.69
N VAL A 37 -13.94 -22.06 14.50
CA VAL A 37 -14.56 -22.75 13.38
C VAL A 37 -14.90 -24.20 13.78
N PRO A 38 -16.16 -24.64 13.58
CA PRO A 38 -16.59 -26.01 13.82
C PRO A 38 -15.70 -27.04 13.12
N ASP A 39 -15.60 -28.23 13.73
CA ASP A 39 -14.91 -29.39 13.16
C ASP A 39 -15.71 -30.66 13.49
N PRO A 40 -16.28 -31.35 12.49
CA PRO A 40 -16.22 -31.04 11.05
C PRO A 40 -16.99 -29.77 10.68
N TYR A 41 -16.52 -29.05 9.66
CA TYR A 41 -17.21 -27.88 9.11
C TYR A 41 -18.15 -28.27 7.97
N THR A 42 -19.40 -27.83 8.03
CA THR A 42 -20.45 -28.23 7.09
C THR A 42 -20.96 -27.06 6.24
N ARG A 43 -21.74 -27.39 5.21
CA ARG A 43 -22.44 -26.38 4.40
C ARG A 43 -23.40 -25.54 5.25
N ASP A 44 -24.09 -26.16 6.20
CA ASP A 44 -25.03 -25.47 7.08
C ASP A 44 -24.30 -24.47 7.99
N ASP A 45 -23.08 -24.80 8.44
CA ASP A 45 -22.23 -23.88 9.19
C ASP A 45 -21.84 -22.64 8.35
N ALA A 46 -21.50 -22.84 7.07
CA ALA A 46 -21.18 -21.75 6.15
C ALA A 46 -22.39 -20.86 5.87
N VAL A 47 -23.56 -21.45 5.63
CA VAL A 47 -24.82 -20.72 5.42
C VAL A 47 -25.20 -19.93 6.68
N TYR A 48 -25.08 -20.55 7.86
CA TYR A 48 -25.30 -19.87 9.14
C TYR A 48 -24.33 -18.72 9.37
N PHE A 49 -23.03 -18.93 9.10
CA PHE A 49 -22.02 -17.88 9.17
C PHE A 49 -22.39 -16.67 8.31
N ILE A 50 -22.73 -16.89 7.04
CA ILE A 50 -23.10 -15.81 6.10
C ILE A 50 -24.41 -15.13 6.51
N SER A 51 -25.43 -15.91 6.87
CA SER A 51 -26.79 -15.36 7.05
C SER A 51 -27.01 -14.74 8.42
N GLU A 52 -26.27 -15.18 9.44
CA GLU A 52 -26.50 -14.80 10.84
C GLU A 52 -25.31 -14.06 11.44
N LEU A 53 -24.08 -14.59 11.33
CA LEU A 53 -22.92 -14.00 12.00
C LEU A 53 -22.41 -12.73 11.31
N VAL A 54 -22.41 -12.70 9.97
CA VAL A 54 -21.98 -11.51 9.22
C VAL A 54 -22.88 -10.29 9.52
N PRO A 55 -24.23 -10.37 9.43
CA PRO A 55 -25.09 -9.23 9.76
C PRO A 55 -25.01 -8.79 11.23
N GLN A 56 -24.77 -9.72 12.15
CA GLN A 56 -24.61 -9.39 13.58
C GLN A 56 -23.39 -8.51 13.83
N ASN A 57 -22.25 -8.77 13.17
CA ASN A 57 -21.07 -7.92 13.27
C ASN A 57 -21.31 -6.54 12.63
N GLU A 58 -21.99 -6.48 11.48
CA GLU A 58 -22.34 -5.22 10.83
C GLU A 58 -23.23 -4.33 11.71
N ALA A 59 -24.17 -4.93 12.45
CA ALA A 59 -25.02 -4.21 13.39
C ALA A 59 -24.25 -3.53 14.55
N GLN A 60 -23.00 -3.94 14.80
CA GLN A 60 -22.10 -3.29 15.76
C GLN A 60 -21.30 -2.13 15.15
N GLY A 61 -21.58 -1.75 13.90
CA GLY A 61 -20.88 -0.67 13.21
C GLY A 61 -19.43 -1.00 12.89
N LEU A 62 -19.10 -2.28 12.76
CA LEU A 62 -17.84 -2.77 12.23
C LEU A 62 -18.07 -3.29 10.81
N PRO A 63 -17.08 -3.20 9.90
CA PRO A 63 -17.09 -4.03 8.71
C PRO A 63 -17.22 -5.47 9.20
N GLY A 64 -18.32 -6.14 8.80
CA GLY A 64 -18.52 -7.55 9.10
C GLY A 64 -17.39 -8.40 8.55
N PHE A 65 -17.53 -9.73 8.59
CA PHE A 65 -16.53 -10.59 7.95
C PHE A 65 -16.39 -10.22 6.47
N LEU A 66 -15.15 -9.94 6.05
CA LEU A 66 -14.81 -9.65 4.66
C LEU A 66 -14.12 -10.89 4.08
N ALA A 67 -14.78 -11.54 3.13
CA ALA A 67 -14.11 -12.45 2.22
C ALA A 67 -13.27 -11.60 1.27
N PHE A 68 -12.01 -12.00 1.03
CA PHE A 68 -11.21 -11.38 -0.01
C PHE A 68 -10.97 -12.32 -1.16
N THR A 69 -11.32 -11.82 -2.34
CA THR A 69 -11.22 -12.53 -3.60
C THR A 69 -10.04 -12.01 -4.41
N ASN A 70 -9.34 -12.92 -5.07
CA ASN A 70 -8.36 -12.61 -6.11
C ASN A 70 -8.94 -13.12 -7.43
N ASN A 71 -9.27 -12.23 -8.37
CA ASN A 71 -9.96 -12.58 -9.62
C ASN A 71 -11.25 -13.41 -9.44
N GLY A 72 -11.96 -13.20 -8.32
CA GLY A 72 -13.20 -13.91 -8.01
C GLY A 72 -13.04 -15.16 -7.13
N ASP A 73 -11.84 -15.71 -7.00
CA ASP A 73 -11.59 -16.86 -6.13
C ASP A 73 -11.44 -16.42 -4.67
N LEU A 74 -12.17 -17.05 -3.75
CA LEU A 74 -12.04 -16.78 -2.32
C LEU A 74 -10.67 -17.27 -1.81
N VAL A 75 -9.88 -16.33 -1.30
CA VAL A 75 -8.50 -16.59 -0.86
C VAL A 75 -8.46 -16.84 0.65
N CYS A 76 -9.14 -16.00 1.41
CA CYS A 76 -9.11 -15.96 2.86
C CYS A 76 -10.31 -15.11 3.36
N ALA A 77 -10.51 -15.01 4.68
CA ALA A 77 -11.42 -14.04 5.29
C ALA A 77 -10.75 -13.28 6.45
N ILE A 78 -11.21 -12.05 6.69
CA ILE A 78 -10.73 -11.15 7.74
C ILE A 78 -11.88 -10.33 8.31
N ASP A 79 -11.86 -10.02 9.59
CA ASP A 79 -12.92 -9.26 10.25
C ASP A 79 -12.40 -8.38 11.38
N LEU A 80 -13.21 -7.38 11.75
CA LEU A 80 -13.15 -6.76 13.06
C LEU A 80 -14.33 -7.25 13.89
N HIS A 81 -14.09 -7.52 15.17
CA HIS A 81 -15.11 -7.98 16.10
C HIS A 81 -14.86 -7.43 17.52
N ASN A 82 -15.81 -7.69 18.43
CA ASN A 82 -15.75 -7.32 19.85
C ASN A 82 -15.46 -5.82 20.07
N ARG A 83 -16.17 -4.94 19.35
CA ARG A 83 -16.00 -3.49 19.53
C ARG A 83 -16.37 -3.07 20.95
N VAL A 84 -15.49 -2.33 21.61
CA VAL A 84 -15.77 -1.66 22.89
C VAL A 84 -15.29 -0.21 22.79
N GLY A 85 -16.22 0.73 22.61
CA GLY A 85 -15.89 2.12 22.38
C GLY A 85 -15.06 2.31 21.10
N SER A 86 -13.82 2.79 21.26
CA SER A 86 -12.85 3.01 20.17
C SER A 86 -11.83 1.89 20.04
N THR A 87 -12.10 0.70 20.58
CA THR A 87 -11.24 -0.48 20.40
C THR A 87 -12.01 -1.63 19.75
N ALA A 88 -11.30 -2.47 19.01
CA ALA A 88 -11.83 -3.72 18.44
C ALA A 88 -10.72 -4.76 18.33
N SER A 89 -11.09 -6.01 18.07
CA SER A 89 -10.17 -7.10 17.78
C SER A 89 -10.19 -7.46 16.29
N ILE A 90 -9.05 -7.89 15.75
CA ILE A 90 -8.94 -8.39 14.38
C ILE A 90 -8.83 -9.92 14.37
N GLY A 91 -9.51 -10.56 13.42
CA GLY A 91 -9.45 -11.99 13.16
C GLY A 91 -9.22 -12.28 11.69
N TYR A 92 -8.57 -13.40 11.36
CA TYR A 92 -8.44 -13.88 9.98
C TYR A 92 -8.16 -15.37 9.90
N TRP A 93 -8.52 -15.95 8.77
CA TRP A 93 -8.05 -17.27 8.34
C TRP A 93 -7.75 -17.23 6.86
N CYS A 94 -6.90 -18.14 6.39
CA CYS A 94 -6.59 -18.23 4.96
C CYS A 94 -6.60 -19.65 4.45
N HIS A 95 -7.17 -19.82 3.26
CA HIS A 95 -7.23 -21.10 2.56
C HIS A 95 -5.81 -21.62 2.30
N ARG A 96 -5.64 -22.95 2.40
CA ARG A 96 -4.33 -23.63 2.39
C ARG A 96 -3.46 -23.26 1.20
N ASP A 97 -4.06 -23.14 0.02
CA ASP A 97 -3.34 -22.92 -1.25
C ASP A 97 -2.79 -21.49 -1.40
N PHE A 98 -3.25 -20.55 -0.58
CA PHE A 98 -2.88 -19.14 -0.66
C PHE A 98 -2.00 -18.66 0.50
N ARG A 99 -1.64 -19.55 1.43
CA ARG A 99 -0.76 -19.21 2.55
C ARG A 99 0.64 -18.83 2.07
N GLY A 100 1.29 -17.93 2.81
CA GLY A 100 2.67 -17.50 2.52
C GLY A 100 2.80 -16.49 1.37
N GLN A 101 1.72 -16.17 0.65
CA GLN A 101 1.74 -15.25 -0.50
C GLN A 101 1.42 -13.79 -0.15
N GLY A 102 1.28 -13.48 1.14
CA GLY A 102 1.11 -12.11 1.66
C GLY A 102 -0.32 -11.57 1.61
N TYR A 103 -1.32 -12.32 1.13
CA TYR A 103 -2.70 -11.83 1.00
C TYR A 103 -3.33 -11.35 2.32
N VAL A 104 -3.12 -12.07 3.42
CA VAL A 104 -3.64 -11.64 4.73
C VAL A 104 -3.01 -10.32 5.20
N VAL A 105 -1.73 -10.09 4.90
CA VAL A 105 -1.05 -8.84 5.25
C VAL A 105 -1.59 -7.68 4.41
N GLU A 106 -1.82 -7.90 3.11
CA GLU A 106 -2.43 -6.90 2.23
C GLU A 106 -3.86 -6.54 2.66
N ALA A 107 -4.70 -7.55 2.89
CA ALA A 107 -6.07 -7.36 3.37
C ALA A 107 -6.10 -6.68 4.75
N GLY A 108 -5.23 -7.12 5.67
CA GLY A 108 -5.10 -6.53 7.00
C GLY A 108 -4.69 -5.06 6.97
N ARG A 109 -3.80 -4.65 6.05
CA ARG A 109 -3.46 -3.22 5.88
C ARG A 109 -4.67 -2.40 5.45
N ALA A 110 -5.43 -2.87 4.46
CA ALA A 110 -6.61 -2.15 3.99
C ALA A 110 -7.69 -2.04 5.09
N LEU A 111 -7.93 -3.13 5.82
CA LEU A 111 -8.89 -3.13 6.92
C LEU A 111 -8.46 -2.24 8.08
N LEU A 112 -7.17 -2.24 8.47
CA LEU A 112 -6.64 -1.37 9.52
C LEU A 112 -6.70 0.11 9.12
N ALA A 113 -6.40 0.45 7.86
CA ALA A 113 -6.56 1.81 7.37
C ALA A 113 -8.03 2.27 7.51
N HIS A 114 -8.99 1.45 7.04
CA HIS A 114 -10.42 1.73 7.23
C HIS A 114 -10.81 1.85 8.72
N ALA A 115 -10.25 0.99 9.58
CA ALA A 115 -10.52 1.00 11.01
C ALA A 115 -10.08 2.31 11.69
N PHE A 116 -8.96 2.89 11.27
CA PHE A 116 -8.43 4.12 11.85
C PHE A 116 -9.04 5.37 11.20
N ASP A 117 -9.14 5.40 9.87
CA ASP A 117 -9.54 6.58 9.14
C ASP A 117 -11.06 6.80 9.16
N GLU A 118 -11.85 5.74 8.98
CA GLU A 118 -13.31 5.84 8.85
C GLU A 118 -14.02 5.49 10.16
N LEU A 119 -13.59 4.43 10.85
CA LEU A 119 -14.23 3.98 12.10
C LEU A 119 -13.71 4.70 13.35
N ASN A 120 -12.65 5.50 13.21
CA ASN A 120 -12.01 6.27 14.27
C ASN A 120 -11.64 5.41 15.50
N LEU A 121 -11.13 4.19 15.26
CA LEU A 121 -10.61 3.36 16.33
C LEU A 121 -9.27 3.94 16.85
N SER A 122 -9.06 3.83 18.16
CA SER A 122 -7.79 4.21 18.79
C SER A 122 -6.82 3.02 18.88
N HIS A 123 -7.36 1.79 18.98
CA HIS A 123 -6.59 0.57 19.12
C HIS A 123 -7.27 -0.59 18.40
N VAL A 124 -6.48 -1.40 17.71
CA VAL A 124 -6.90 -2.73 17.27
C VAL A 124 -6.05 -3.77 17.98
N HIS A 125 -6.70 -4.77 18.57
CA HIS A 125 -6.07 -5.85 19.31
C HIS A 125 -6.07 -7.14 18.50
N ILE A 126 -5.13 -8.02 18.82
CA ILE A 126 -5.14 -9.40 18.31
C ILE A 126 -4.75 -10.36 19.44
N GLN A 127 -5.45 -11.49 19.49
CA GLN A 127 -5.10 -12.62 20.34
C GLN A 127 -4.77 -13.81 19.47
N VAL A 128 -3.63 -14.45 19.72
CA VAL A 128 -3.13 -15.56 18.92
C VAL A 128 -2.71 -16.68 19.85
N ASN A 129 -3.07 -17.92 19.55
CA ASN A 129 -2.46 -19.06 20.24
C ASN A 129 -0.93 -19.04 19.96
N PRO A 130 -0.04 -19.08 20.98
CA PRO A 130 1.41 -19.01 20.79
C PRO A 130 1.99 -20.07 19.84
N GLU A 131 1.32 -21.20 19.65
CA GLU A 131 1.73 -22.23 18.68
C GLU A 131 1.44 -21.83 17.21
N ASN A 132 0.59 -20.84 16.98
CA ASN A 132 0.23 -20.36 15.65
C ASN A 132 1.24 -19.31 15.14
N VAL A 133 2.45 -19.79 14.83
CA VAL A 133 3.57 -18.97 14.31
C VAL A 133 3.18 -18.22 13.03
N GLY A 134 2.30 -18.78 12.21
CA GLY A 134 1.82 -18.15 10.98
C GLY A 134 1.08 -16.84 11.25
N SER A 135 0.14 -16.85 12.20
CA SER A 135 -0.61 -15.65 12.58
C SER A 135 0.26 -14.64 13.32
N ILE A 136 1.18 -15.08 14.19
CA ILE A 136 2.15 -14.17 14.83
C ILE A 136 2.95 -13.39 13.77
N ARG A 137 3.48 -14.07 12.75
CA ARG A 137 4.22 -13.41 11.65
C ARG A 137 3.38 -12.43 10.85
N VAL A 138 2.08 -12.69 10.70
CA VAL A 138 1.17 -11.75 10.03
C VAL A 138 0.96 -10.51 10.92
N ALA A 139 0.70 -10.69 12.21
CA ALA A 139 0.58 -9.59 13.17
C ALA A 139 1.84 -8.70 13.17
N GLU A 140 3.03 -9.30 13.21
CA GLU A 140 4.30 -8.58 13.13
C GLU A 140 4.43 -7.77 11.83
N LYS A 141 4.11 -8.37 10.67
CA LYS A 141 4.14 -7.68 9.37
C LYS A 141 3.12 -6.55 9.23
N LEU A 142 1.99 -6.66 9.93
CA LEU A 142 0.99 -5.60 10.02
C LEU A 142 1.41 -4.48 10.98
N GLY A 143 2.47 -4.66 11.77
CA GLY A 143 2.98 -3.67 12.70
C GLY A 143 2.35 -3.74 14.10
N PHE A 144 1.76 -4.89 14.47
CA PHE A 144 1.30 -5.11 15.85
C PHE A 144 2.49 -5.22 16.80
N THR A 145 2.38 -4.54 17.93
CA THR A 145 3.31 -4.66 19.04
C THR A 145 2.84 -5.77 19.97
N MET A 146 3.71 -6.75 20.24
CA MET A 146 3.50 -7.78 21.25
C MET A 146 3.60 -7.19 22.66
N HIS A 147 2.65 -7.54 23.52
CA HIS A 147 2.61 -7.09 24.92
C HIS A 147 2.92 -8.21 25.91
N ALA A 148 2.28 -9.37 25.77
CA ALA A 148 2.41 -10.47 26.73
C ALA A 148 1.87 -11.80 26.18
N ILE A 149 2.34 -12.90 26.77
CA ILE A 149 1.64 -14.19 26.73
C ILE A 149 0.86 -14.32 28.04
N VAL A 150 -0.46 -14.45 27.96
CA VAL A 150 -1.34 -14.57 29.14
C VAL A 150 -1.87 -16.00 29.23
N PRO A 151 -1.54 -16.75 30.31
CA PRO A 151 -2.00 -18.11 30.46
C PRO A 151 -3.52 -18.25 30.53
N GLY A 152 -4.08 -19.22 29.81
CA GLY A 152 -5.51 -19.56 29.85
C GLY A 152 -6.49 -18.47 29.39
N LEU A 153 -6.02 -17.40 28.74
CA LEU A 153 -6.88 -16.30 28.30
C LEU A 153 -7.71 -16.65 27.05
N LEU A 154 -7.14 -17.42 26.12
CA LEU A 154 -7.79 -17.73 24.85
C LEU A 154 -8.67 -18.96 25.01
N THR A 155 -9.97 -18.82 24.78
CA THR A 155 -10.90 -19.96 24.73
C THR A 155 -11.24 -20.31 23.28
N LEU A 156 -10.94 -21.53 22.86
CA LEU A 156 -11.34 -22.08 21.56
C LEU A 156 -12.13 -23.36 21.81
N LYS A 157 -13.39 -23.42 21.36
CA LYS A 157 -14.24 -24.63 21.48
C LYS A 157 -14.24 -25.22 22.90
N ASP A 158 -14.53 -24.37 23.89
CA ASP A 158 -14.57 -24.68 25.32
C ASP A 158 -13.25 -25.14 25.97
N GLN A 159 -12.13 -25.07 25.25
CA GLN A 159 -10.80 -25.33 25.77
C GLN A 159 -10.01 -24.03 25.96
N GLN A 160 -9.29 -23.93 27.08
CA GLN A 160 -8.43 -22.79 27.38
C GLN A 160 -7.00 -23.01 26.88
N PHE A 161 -6.45 -21.96 26.28
CA PHE A 161 -5.09 -21.87 25.79
C PHE A 161 -4.45 -20.57 26.27
N ASP A 162 -3.13 -20.55 26.28
CA ASP A 162 -2.38 -19.32 26.43
C ASP A 162 -2.64 -18.40 25.23
N ALA A 163 -2.60 -17.09 25.46
CA ALA A 163 -2.82 -16.09 24.43
C ALA A 163 -1.59 -15.19 24.27
N TRP A 164 -0.99 -15.17 23.09
CA TRP A 164 -0.14 -14.07 22.64
C TRP A 164 -1.04 -12.86 22.36
N ILE A 165 -0.78 -11.73 23.02
CA ILE A 165 -1.60 -10.53 22.90
C ILE A 165 -0.78 -9.40 22.29
N GLY A 166 -1.28 -8.82 21.20
CA GLY A 166 -0.72 -7.64 20.59
C GLY A 166 -1.75 -6.55 20.35
N SER A 167 -1.27 -5.34 20.09
CA SER A 167 -2.11 -4.25 19.60
C SER A 167 -1.37 -3.35 18.61
N ILE A 168 -2.15 -2.58 17.86
CA ILE A 168 -1.66 -1.55 16.96
C ILE A 168 -2.53 -0.28 17.11
N THR A 169 -1.90 0.88 16.99
CA THR A 169 -2.52 2.22 17.04
C THR A 169 -2.38 2.91 15.68
N PRO A 170 -3.12 4.00 15.40
CA PRO A 170 -2.95 4.79 14.18
C PRO A 170 -1.51 5.26 13.95
N GLU A 171 -0.79 5.64 15.02
CA GLU A 171 0.60 6.10 14.95
C GLU A 171 1.55 4.97 14.57
N SER A 172 1.43 3.81 15.24
CA SER A 172 2.25 2.63 14.94
C SER A 172 1.96 2.12 13.53
N PHE A 173 0.68 2.07 13.14
CA PHE A 173 0.25 1.69 11.80
C PHE A 173 0.83 2.61 10.73
N SER A 174 0.71 3.93 10.90
CA SER A 174 1.26 4.90 9.95
C SER A 174 2.79 4.82 9.82
N SER A 175 3.49 4.49 10.91
CA SER A 175 4.96 4.36 10.88
C SER A 175 5.44 3.09 10.17
N THR A 176 4.67 1.99 10.27
CA THR A 176 5.02 0.67 9.70
C THR A 176 4.40 0.42 8.32
N ASN A 177 3.28 1.08 8.06
CA ASN A 177 2.50 1.03 6.83
C ASN A 177 2.06 2.47 6.50
N PRO A 178 2.98 3.32 6.01
CA PRO A 178 2.59 4.66 5.60
C PRO A 178 1.47 4.54 4.56
N PRO A 179 0.43 5.39 4.64
CA PRO A 179 -0.65 5.39 3.66
C PRO A 179 -0.07 5.45 2.26
N MET A 180 -0.71 4.74 1.33
CA MET A 180 -0.31 4.82 -0.07
C MET A 180 -0.36 6.28 -0.48
N PRO A 181 0.74 6.85 -0.99
CA PRO A 181 0.78 8.25 -1.32
C PRO A 181 -0.29 8.57 -2.37
N THR A 182 -1.18 9.51 -2.05
CA THR A 182 -2.32 9.89 -2.89
C THR A 182 -2.00 11.03 -3.85
N THR A 183 -0.86 11.69 -3.65
CA THR A 183 -0.35 12.73 -4.53
C THR A 183 1.07 12.41 -4.99
N VAL A 184 1.48 12.98 -6.13
CA VAL A 184 2.88 12.93 -6.59
C VAL A 184 3.83 13.46 -5.52
N TYR A 185 3.41 14.49 -4.77
CA TYR A 185 4.18 15.04 -3.65
C TYR A 185 4.42 13.99 -2.57
N ASP A 186 3.38 13.26 -2.15
CA ASP A 186 3.50 12.21 -1.13
C ASP A 186 4.34 11.03 -1.62
N MET A 187 4.26 10.68 -2.91
CA MET A 187 5.08 9.64 -3.53
C MET A 187 6.55 10.00 -3.43
N VAL A 188 6.90 11.21 -3.85
CA VAL A 188 8.27 11.72 -3.78
C VAL A 188 8.74 11.85 -2.32
N LEU A 189 7.87 12.28 -1.39
CA LEU A 189 8.20 12.34 0.03
C LEU A 189 8.46 10.94 0.62
N GLN A 190 7.66 9.94 0.26
CA GLN A 190 7.89 8.55 0.65
C GLN A 190 9.23 8.04 0.12
N PHE A 191 9.54 8.31 -1.15
CA PHE A 191 10.83 7.97 -1.75
C PHE A 191 11.98 8.61 -0.95
N HIS A 192 11.91 9.91 -0.64
CA HIS A 192 12.94 10.59 0.14
C HIS A 192 13.14 9.97 1.52
N LYS A 193 12.05 9.63 2.22
CA LYS A 193 12.11 8.97 3.53
C LYS A 193 12.78 7.60 3.44
N VAL A 194 12.37 6.77 2.49
CA VAL A 194 12.93 5.41 2.27
C VAL A 194 14.43 5.48 1.99
N TYR A 195 14.85 6.43 1.17
CA TYR A 195 16.26 6.57 0.79
C TYR A 195 17.06 7.52 1.70
N SER A 196 16.49 7.94 2.83
CA SER A 196 17.12 8.87 3.79
C SER A 196 17.70 10.12 3.12
N MET A 197 17.06 10.58 2.05
CA MET A 197 17.46 11.79 1.33
C MET A 197 17.05 13.02 2.13
N VAL A 198 17.83 14.09 2.01
CA VAL A 198 17.57 15.30 2.80
C VAL A 198 16.21 15.89 2.40
N ILE A 199 15.38 16.12 3.41
CA ILE A 199 14.10 16.81 3.31
C ILE A 199 14.30 18.16 4.00
N GLY A 200 13.92 19.25 3.34
CA GLY A 200 13.99 20.58 3.97
C GLY A 200 13.16 20.60 5.26
N SER A 201 13.75 21.08 6.35
CA SER A 201 13.05 21.27 7.63
C SER A 201 12.78 22.75 7.86
N GLY A 202 11.54 23.12 8.19
CA GLY A 202 11.16 24.49 8.52
C GLY A 202 10.45 25.24 7.37
N SER A 203 10.58 26.56 7.35
CA SER A 203 9.92 27.41 6.35
C SER A 203 10.45 27.17 4.93
N PRO A 204 9.64 27.37 3.87
CA PRO A 204 10.07 27.23 2.49
C PRO A 204 11.35 28.02 2.21
N ALA A 205 12.35 27.36 1.62
CA ALA A 205 13.64 27.97 1.30
C ALA A 205 14.28 27.27 0.08
N VAL A 206 15.01 28.05 -0.70
CA VAL A 206 15.75 27.57 -1.89
C VAL A 206 17.27 27.55 -1.68
N THR A 207 17.69 27.65 -0.42
CA THR A 207 19.11 27.74 -0.01
C THR A 207 19.72 26.37 0.33
N HIS A 208 18.99 25.27 0.10
CA HIS A 208 19.47 23.94 0.43
C HIS A 208 20.71 23.58 -0.42
N PRO A 209 21.77 23.01 0.17
CA PRO A 209 23.01 22.69 -0.56
C PRO A 209 22.80 21.74 -1.76
N ASP A 210 21.79 20.87 -1.68
CA ASP A 210 21.44 19.95 -2.77
C ASP A 210 20.59 20.58 -3.89
N MET A 211 20.33 21.89 -3.88
CA MET A 211 19.49 22.53 -4.91
C MET A 211 20.10 22.41 -6.31
N ALA A 212 21.43 22.50 -6.43
CA ALA A 212 22.13 22.29 -7.69
C ALA A 212 21.96 20.86 -8.23
N MET A 213 21.87 19.87 -7.35
CA MET A 213 21.59 18.48 -7.75
C MET A 213 20.15 18.35 -8.27
N ARG A 214 19.17 19.02 -7.64
CA ARG A 214 17.78 19.01 -8.12
C ARG A 214 17.62 19.61 -9.51
N LEU A 215 18.31 20.72 -9.78
CA LEU A 215 18.33 21.33 -11.12
C LEU A 215 18.94 20.39 -12.17
N ARG A 216 20.03 19.67 -11.83
CA ARG A 216 20.61 18.64 -12.71
C ARG A 216 19.62 17.54 -13.06
N LEU A 217 18.88 17.02 -12.08
CA LEU A 217 17.87 15.98 -12.31
C LEU A 217 16.74 16.49 -13.22
N ILE A 218 16.24 17.72 -13.00
CA ILE A 218 15.22 18.32 -13.86
C ILE A 218 15.73 18.44 -15.31
N ALA A 219 16.97 18.90 -15.49
CA ALA A 219 17.56 19.03 -16.82
C ALA A 219 17.78 17.67 -17.52
N GLU A 220 18.18 16.64 -16.76
CA GLU A 220 18.32 15.27 -17.26
C GLU A 220 16.98 14.75 -17.80
N GLU A 221 15.92 14.82 -16.99
CA GLU A 221 14.58 14.36 -17.38
C GLU A 221 14.00 15.18 -18.55
N PHE A 222 14.26 16.49 -18.60
CA PHE A 222 13.85 17.32 -19.73
C PHE A 222 14.60 16.92 -21.03
N ALA A 223 15.90 16.64 -20.95
CA ALA A 223 16.66 16.14 -22.09
C ALA A 223 16.15 14.76 -22.55
N GLU A 224 15.77 13.87 -21.63
CA GLU A 224 15.15 12.58 -21.95
C GLU A 224 13.78 12.75 -22.64
N LEU A 225 12.95 13.68 -22.18
CA LEU A 225 11.69 14.03 -22.85
C LEU A 225 11.92 14.54 -24.27
N VAL A 226 12.86 15.46 -24.46
CA VAL A 226 13.21 16.00 -25.79
C VAL A 226 13.75 14.89 -26.70
N GLU A 227 14.60 14.00 -26.17
CA GLU A 227 15.10 12.84 -26.90
C GLU A 227 13.96 11.90 -27.34
N ALA A 228 13.01 11.61 -26.45
CA ALA A 228 11.87 10.75 -26.75
C ALA A 228 10.96 11.33 -27.85
N VAL A 229 10.80 12.65 -27.91
CA VAL A 229 9.91 13.34 -28.86
C VAL A 229 10.61 13.72 -30.17
N ARG A 230 11.89 14.10 -30.11
CA ARG A 230 12.62 14.74 -31.23
C ARG A 230 13.88 13.99 -31.64
N GLY A 231 14.21 12.88 -30.97
CA GLY A 231 15.38 12.05 -31.25
C GLY A 231 16.63 12.45 -30.47
N ARG A 232 17.61 11.55 -30.47
CA ARG A 232 18.84 11.63 -29.64
C ARG A 232 19.62 12.92 -29.81
N GLU A 233 19.82 13.39 -31.04
CA GLU A 233 20.58 14.62 -31.32
C GLU A 233 19.95 15.85 -30.63
N ALA A 234 18.62 15.92 -30.56
CA ALA A 234 17.94 17.02 -29.90
C ALA A 234 18.11 16.96 -28.38
N GLY A 235 18.07 15.76 -27.78
CA GLY A 235 18.34 15.57 -26.36
C GLY A 235 19.79 15.89 -25.98
N GLU A 236 20.76 15.48 -26.80
CA GLU A 236 22.18 15.82 -26.61
C GLU A 236 22.41 17.34 -26.57
N LYS A 237 21.78 18.10 -27.47
CA LYS A 237 21.84 19.57 -27.45
C LYS A 237 21.33 20.20 -26.16
N VAL A 238 20.29 19.62 -25.56
CA VAL A 238 19.77 20.09 -24.25
C VAL A 238 20.77 19.80 -23.14
N ARG A 239 21.40 18.62 -23.15
CA ARG A 239 22.43 18.25 -22.16
C ARG A 239 23.64 19.18 -22.25
N GLU A 240 24.18 19.38 -23.45
CA GLU A 240 25.30 20.29 -23.71
C GLU A 240 24.98 21.73 -23.27
N ALA A 241 23.78 22.21 -23.59
CA ALA A 241 23.34 23.54 -23.17
C ALA A 241 23.33 23.66 -21.64
N PHE A 242 22.80 22.66 -20.92
CA PHE A 242 22.77 22.69 -19.47
C PHE A 242 24.18 22.59 -18.85
N GLU A 243 25.05 21.72 -19.37
CA GLU A 243 26.43 21.57 -18.90
C GLU A 243 27.26 22.86 -19.08
N SER A 244 26.90 23.69 -20.06
CA SER A 244 27.55 24.99 -20.30
C SER A 244 27.16 26.08 -19.31
N ILE A 245 26.14 25.85 -18.47
CA ILE A 245 25.67 26.83 -17.47
C ILE A 245 26.64 26.85 -16.29
N ASP A 246 27.29 27.99 -16.05
CA ASP A 246 28.05 28.23 -14.82
C ASP A 246 27.09 28.39 -13.64
N ILE A 247 26.92 27.31 -12.88
CA ILE A 247 26.19 27.27 -11.60
C ILE A 247 27.08 27.85 -10.50
N GLY A 248 27.37 29.16 -10.59
CA GLY A 248 28.00 29.96 -9.55
C GLY A 248 27.14 30.10 -8.28
N PRO A 249 27.55 30.92 -7.29
CA PRO A 249 26.80 31.10 -6.05
C PRO A 249 25.37 31.61 -6.32
N THR A 250 24.39 30.95 -5.70
CA THR A 250 22.97 31.15 -5.98
C THR A 250 22.45 32.44 -5.32
N ASN A 251 21.86 33.34 -6.10
CA ASN A 251 20.93 34.36 -5.57
C ASN A 251 19.48 33.89 -5.78
N ALA A 252 19.17 32.69 -5.29
CA ALA A 252 17.93 31.99 -5.61
C ALA A 252 16.72 32.73 -5.01
N ASP A 253 15.73 33.01 -5.85
CA ASP A 253 14.45 33.60 -5.49
C ASP A 253 13.42 32.51 -5.24
N LEU A 254 12.93 32.42 -4.00
CA LEU A 254 11.94 31.42 -3.58
C LEU A 254 10.63 31.52 -4.38
N ILE A 255 10.13 32.73 -4.60
CA ILE A 255 8.84 32.95 -5.26
C ILE A 255 8.97 32.56 -6.73
N ALA A 256 10.00 33.07 -7.41
CA ALA A 256 10.24 32.73 -8.81
C ALA A 256 10.52 31.22 -9.01
N THR A 257 11.19 30.57 -8.05
CA THR A 257 11.40 29.12 -8.09
C THR A 257 10.09 28.36 -7.93
N ALA A 258 9.23 28.76 -6.99
CA ALA A 258 7.93 28.11 -6.77
C ALA A 258 7.01 28.26 -7.99
N ASP A 259 6.97 29.45 -8.58
CA ASP A 259 6.23 29.76 -9.80
C ASP A 259 6.68 28.87 -10.97
N ALA A 260 7.99 28.81 -11.24
CA ALA A 260 8.56 27.98 -12.29
C ALA A 260 8.30 26.47 -12.09
N LEU A 261 8.37 25.96 -10.86
CA LEU A 261 8.03 24.55 -10.57
C LEU A 261 6.55 24.25 -10.82
N GLY A 262 5.67 25.19 -10.47
CA GLY A 262 4.22 25.10 -10.74
C GLY A 262 3.93 25.09 -12.25
N ASP A 263 4.48 26.06 -12.98
CA ASP A 263 4.31 26.18 -14.42
C ASP A 263 4.83 24.96 -15.18
N LEU A 264 6.03 24.47 -14.83
CA LEU A 264 6.58 23.24 -15.42
C LEU A 264 5.65 22.05 -15.21
N THR A 265 5.14 21.88 -13.99
CA THR A 265 4.20 20.80 -13.68
C THR A 265 2.93 20.93 -14.54
N TYR A 266 2.36 22.14 -14.62
CA TYR A 266 1.14 22.40 -15.37
C TYR A 266 1.29 22.08 -16.87
N VAL A 267 2.38 22.53 -17.50
CA VAL A 267 2.61 22.27 -18.94
C VAL A 267 2.92 20.81 -19.23
N ILE A 268 3.56 20.09 -18.30
CA ILE A 268 3.78 18.64 -18.41
C ILE A 268 2.44 17.88 -18.43
N TYR A 269 1.53 18.20 -17.50
CA TYR A 269 0.18 17.64 -17.53
C TYR A 269 -0.57 18.01 -18.81
N GLY A 270 -0.42 19.25 -19.28
CA GLY A 270 -0.99 19.67 -20.58
C GLY A 270 -0.51 18.81 -21.76
N MET A 271 0.78 18.48 -21.82
CA MET A 271 1.33 17.58 -22.82
C MET A 271 0.82 16.14 -22.67
N ALA A 272 0.73 15.63 -21.45
CA ALA A 272 0.18 14.29 -21.20
C ALA A 272 -1.28 14.17 -21.63
N ILE A 273 -2.10 15.19 -21.34
CA ILE A 273 -3.49 15.28 -21.81
C ILE A 273 -3.54 15.29 -23.34
N LEU A 274 -2.70 16.10 -23.99
CA LEU A 274 -2.61 16.15 -25.46
C LEU A 274 -2.25 14.77 -26.06
N ALA A 275 -1.36 14.03 -25.39
CA ALA A 275 -0.90 12.71 -25.81
C ALA A 275 -1.80 11.55 -25.34
N ASN A 276 -2.87 11.83 -24.59
CA ASN A 276 -3.73 10.83 -23.94
C ASN A 276 -2.93 9.83 -23.06
N ILE A 277 -1.96 10.35 -22.31
CA ILE A 277 -1.16 9.57 -21.36
C ILE A 277 -1.80 9.72 -19.97
N PRO A 278 -2.19 8.61 -19.30
CA PRO A 278 -2.64 8.65 -17.91
C PRO A 278 -1.44 8.91 -16.99
N LEU A 279 -1.04 10.18 -16.87
CA LEU A 279 0.22 10.55 -16.25
C LEU A 279 0.30 10.15 -14.77
N ASP A 280 -0.81 10.20 -14.03
CA ASP A 280 -0.84 9.79 -12.63
C ASP A 280 -0.55 8.29 -12.45
N ASP A 281 -1.10 7.43 -13.32
CA ASP A 281 -0.83 5.98 -13.31
C ASP A 281 0.62 5.69 -13.69
N VAL A 282 1.15 6.42 -14.69
CA VAL A 282 2.56 6.34 -15.10
C VAL A 282 3.48 6.73 -13.93
N ILE A 283 3.18 7.82 -13.22
CA ILE A 283 3.95 8.26 -12.06
C ILE A 283 3.87 7.23 -10.93
N ALA A 284 2.70 6.63 -10.66
CA ALA A 284 2.54 5.60 -9.65
C ALA A 284 3.42 4.36 -9.94
N GLU A 285 3.50 3.94 -11.20
CA GLU A 285 4.34 2.81 -11.61
C GLU A 285 5.84 3.13 -11.60
N ILE A 286 6.22 4.36 -11.98
CA ILE A 286 7.59 4.86 -11.81
C ILE A 286 7.96 4.89 -10.32
N HIS A 287 7.06 5.35 -9.45
CA HIS A 287 7.26 5.36 -8.00
C HIS A 287 7.43 3.94 -7.45
N ARG A 288 6.54 2.99 -7.80
CA ARG A 288 6.68 1.57 -7.44
C ARG A 288 8.05 1.04 -7.86
N SER A 289 8.45 1.25 -9.11
CA SER A 289 9.76 0.84 -9.62
C SER A 289 10.91 1.49 -8.83
N ASN A 290 10.81 2.78 -8.54
CA ASN A 290 11.80 3.52 -7.77
C ASN A 290 11.98 2.98 -6.35
N LEU A 291 10.92 2.51 -5.68
CA LEU A 291 11.01 1.88 -4.37
C LEU A 291 11.73 0.51 -4.38
N THR A 292 11.86 -0.13 -5.55
CA THR A 292 12.62 -1.40 -5.68
C THR A 292 14.14 -1.23 -5.82
N LYS A 293 14.64 0.01 -5.91
CA LYS A 293 16.08 0.31 -6.13
C LYS A 293 16.98 0.05 -4.92
N LEU A 294 16.44 -0.42 -3.79
CA LEU A 294 17.22 -0.74 -2.59
C LEU A 294 18.30 -1.82 -2.85
N GLY A 295 19.45 -1.65 -2.21
CA GLY A 295 20.52 -2.64 -2.17
C GLY A 295 20.13 -3.92 -1.43
N ALA A 296 20.95 -4.97 -1.52
CA ALA A 296 20.73 -6.23 -0.79
C ALA A 296 20.72 -6.04 0.75
N ASP A 297 21.30 -4.95 1.24
CA ASP A 297 21.34 -4.51 2.63
C ASP A 297 20.21 -3.54 3.01
N GLY A 298 19.28 -3.28 2.08
CA GLY A 298 18.19 -2.32 2.27
C GLY A 298 18.60 -0.85 2.21
N LYS A 299 19.80 -0.53 1.68
CA LYS A 299 20.28 0.86 1.58
C LYS A 299 20.32 1.38 0.13
N PRO A 300 20.16 2.71 -0.09
CA PRO A 300 20.40 3.33 -1.39
C PRO A 300 21.84 3.15 -1.86
N MET A 301 22.02 2.74 -3.10
CA MET A 301 23.30 2.91 -3.80
C MET A 301 23.31 4.28 -4.48
N LEU A 302 23.90 5.29 -3.85
CA LEU A 302 24.01 6.62 -4.45
C LEU A 302 25.13 6.66 -5.50
N ARG A 303 24.82 7.18 -6.69
CA ARG A 303 25.82 7.51 -7.71
C ARG A 303 26.51 8.84 -7.38
N SER A 304 27.65 9.10 -8.00
CA SER A 304 28.42 10.35 -7.85
C SER A 304 27.66 11.62 -8.29
N ASP A 305 26.61 11.45 -9.09
CA ASP A 305 25.71 12.50 -9.56
C ASP A 305 24.50 12.76 -8.61
N GLY A 306 24.37 11.97 -7.52
CA GLY A 306 23.28 12.05 -6.55
C GLY A 306 22.04 11.21 -6.92
N LYS A 307 22.04 10.53 -8.07
CA LYS A 307 20.93 9.64 -8.49
C LYS A 307 21.00 8.30 -7.74
N VAL A 308 19.84 7.78 -7.33
CA VAL A 308 19.76 6.43 -6.73
C VAL A 308 19.97 5.39 -7.83
N GLY A 309 21.01 4.57 -7.67
CA GLY A 309 21.39 3.47 -8.54
C GLY A 309 20.44 2.27 -8.44
N LYS A 310 20.50 1.38 -9.42
CA LYS A 310 19.66 0.18 -9.50
C LYS A 310 20.26 -0.95 -8.65
N GLY A 311 19.59 -1.32 -7.55
CA GLY A 311 19.95 -2.46 -6.72
C GLY A 311 19.64 -3.83 -7.36
N PRO A 312 20.04 -4.95 -6.73
CA PRO A 312 19.85 -6.30 -7.26
C PRO A 312 18.38 -6.73 -7.37
N ASN A 313 17.49 -6.09 -6.60
CA ASN A 313 16.05 -6.35 -6.61
C ASN A 313 15.26 -5.34 -7.47
N PHE A 314 15.97 -4.51 -8.26
CA PHE A 314 15.33 -3.50 -9.09
C PHE A 314 14.42 -4.13 -10.14
N THR A 315 13.17 -3.67 -10.18
CA THR A 315 12.20 -4.01 -11.23
C THR A 315 11.88 -2.75 -12.03
N PRO A 316 12.10 -2.73 -13.36
CA PRO A 316 11.77 -1.55 -14.18
C PRO A 316 10.27 -1.25 -14.20
N PRO A 317 9.87 -0.01 -14.50
CA PRO A 317 8.45 0.33 -14.63
C PRO A 317 7.85 -0.31 -15.88
N ASN A 318 6.67 -0.91 -15.77
CA ASN A 318 5.93 -1.51 -16.87
C ASN A 318 4.93 -0.52 -17.48
N LEU A 319 5.45 0.51 -18.13
CA LEU A 319 4.62 1.56 -18.73
C LEU A 319 3.78 1.04 -19.91
N ALA A 320 4.25 0.00 -20.61
CA ALA A 320 3.51 -0.62 -21.70
C ALA A 320 2.17 -1.21 -21.21
N ALA A 321 2.14 -1.86 -20.04
CA ALA A 321 0.90 -2.40 -19.48
C ALA A 321 -0.13 -1.29 -19.19
N ILE A 322 0.32 -0.11 -18.75
CA ILE A 322 -0.54 1.03 -18.47
C ILE A 322 -1.09 1.61 -19.78
N LEU A 323 -0.19 1.92 -20.72
CA LEU A 323 -0.53 2.56 -21.99
C LEU A 323 -1.33 1.66 -22.95
N HIS A 324 -1.30 0.34 -22.76
CA HIS A 324 -2.05 -0.63 -23.56
C HIS A 324 -3.25 -1.24 -22.84
N SER A 325 -3.58 -0.79 -21.64
CA SER A 325 -4.81 -1.22 -20.96
C SER A 325 -6.05 -0.67 -21.68
N GLU A 326 -7.02 -1.53 -22.01
CA GLU A 326 -8.26 -1.16 -22.72
C GLU A 326 -9.28 -0.44 -21.81
N GLY A 327 -8.87 0.65 -21.15
CA GLY A 327 -9.73 1.50 -20.34
C GLY A 327 -10.13 2.79 -21.06
N GLU A 328 -11.40 3.19 -20.97
CA GLU A 328 -11.87 4.48 -21.47
C GLU A 328 -11.17 5.64 -20.74
N HIS A 329 -10.18 6.23 -21.39
CA HIS A 329 -9.47 7.43 -20.94
C HIS A 329 -10.29 8.71 -21.22
N PRO A 330 -9.99 9.87 -20.58
CA PRO A 330 -10.93 10.96 -20.21
C PRO A 330 -11.70 11.72 -21.30
N ARG A 331 -11.86 11.20 -22.52
CA ARG A 331 -12.75 11.78 -23.54
C ARG A 331 -14.24 11.61 -23.25
N ALA A 332 -14.64 10.71 -22.35
CA ALA A 332 -16.06 10.51 -22.04
C ALA A 332 -16.71 11.65 -21.21
N LEU A 333 -15.93 12.62 -20.71
CA LEU A 333 -16.43 13.68 -19.81
C LEU A 333 -16.70 15.03 -20.48
N PHE A 334 -16.26 15.25 -21.72
CA PHE A 334 -16.46 16.54 -22.43
C PHE A 334 -17.54 16.50 -23.54
N ASP A 335 -18.14 15.33 -23.79
CA ASP A 335 -19.23 15.16 -24.77
C ASP A 335 -20.64 15.09 -24.12
N ARG A 336 -20.87 15.78 -22.99
CA ARG A 336 -22.21 15.99 -22.40
C ARG A 336 -22.55 17.47 -22.25
#